data_AF-A0A972T7B9-F1
#
_entry.id   AF-A0A972T7B9-F1
#
_cell.length_a   1.000
_cell.length_b   1.000
_cell.length_c   1.000
_cell.angle_alpha   90.00
_cell.angle_beta   90.00
_cell.angle_gamma   90.00
#
_symmetry.space_group_name_H-M   'P 1'
#
loop_
_entity.id
_entity.type
_entity.pdbx_description
1 polymer ?
#
loop_
_entity_poly.entity_id
_entity_poly.type
_entity_poly.pdbx_seq_one_letter_code
_entity_poly.pdbx_strand_id
1 'polypeptide(L)'
;MIAEYNRPWKLFSLFLGISLLVAGSFYYQAPDWDIPISFIMAILAYLTAPWSLRVIVKRRWKRLPFMFFYAWFSVDGCYWVYWHFKNPAALDLMRDANFPASLSLYFICGLVWYYQGSLKDMLSEVKKYFSNGPGVQ
;
A
#
# COMPACT_ATOMS: atom_id res chain seq x y z
N MET A 1 6.53 -14.76 9.61
CA MET A 1 6.13 -14.21 8.30
C MET A 1 4.61 -14.04 8.23
N ILE A 2 3.82 -15.09 8.49
CA ILE A 2 2.34 -15.05 8.48
C ILE A 2 1.73 -14.13 9.55
N ALA A 3 2.27 -14.15 10.78
CA ALA A 3 1.79 -13.31 11.87
C ALA A 3 1.87 -11.80 11.58
N GLU A 4 2.70 -11.37 10.61
CA GLU A 4 2.79 -9.96 10.22
C GLU A 4 1.57 -9.50 9.39
N TYR A 5 1.03 -10.38 8.55
CA TYR A 5 -0.10 -10.09 7.67
C TYR A 5 -1.46 -10.30 8.36
N ASN A 6 -1.48 -10.98 9.51
CA ASN A 6 -2.70 -11.16 10.31
C ASN A 6 -2.87 -10.11 11.42
N ARG A 7 -2.08 -9.03 11.38
CA ARG A 7 -2.15 -7.95 12.36
C ARG A 7 -3.48 -7.21 12.21
N PRO A 8 -4.30 -7.09 13.28
CA PRO A 8 -5.67 -6.55 13.17
C PRO A 8 -5.76 -5.18 12.50
N TRP A 9 -4.85 -4.24 12.80
CA TRP A 9 -4.87 -2.90 12.18
C TRP A 9 -4.49 -2.93 10.69
N LYS A 10 -3.63 -3.85 10.27
CA LYS A 10 -3.27 -4.00 8.85
C LYS A 10 -4.46 -4.53 8.05
N LEU A 11 -5.14 -5.54 8.58
CA LEU A 11 -6.37 -6.07 7.97
C LEU A 11 -7.49 -5.02 7.97
N PHE A 12 -7.67 -4.30 9.06
CA PHE A 12 -8.67 -3.24 9.16
C PHE A 12 -8.41 -2.09 8.18
N SER A 13 -7.17 -1.59 8.11
CA SER A 13 -6.81 -0.54 7.14
C SER A 13 -6.86 -1.02 5.69
N LEU A 14 -6.53 -2.28 5.42
CA LEU A 14 -6.73 -2.90 4.10
C LEU A 14 -8.22 -2.94 3.73
N PHE A 15 -9.07 -3.39 4.67
CA PHE A 15 -10.52 -3.42 4.48
C PHE A 15 -11.10 -2.02 4.20
N LEU A 16 -10.69 -1.01 4.97
CA LEU A 16 -11.08 0.38 4.73
C LEU A 16 -10.60 0.89 3.37
N GLY A 17 -9.35 0.59 2.99
CA GLY A 17 -8.79 0.97 1.70
C GLY A 17 -9.55 0.36 0.52
N ILE A 18 -9.82 -0.96 0.57
CA ILE A 18 -10.61 -1.64 -0.45
C ILE A 18 -12.04 -1.08 -0.52
N SER A 19 -12.66 -0.86 0.64
CA SER A 19 -14.02 -0.28 0.69
C SER A 19 -14.06 1.10 0.03
N LEU A 20 -13.04 1.93 0.26
CA LEU A 20 -12.92 3.24 -0.38
C LEU A 20 -12.70 3.11 -1.89
N LEU A 21 -11.86 2.17 -2.33
CA LEU A 21 -11.63 1.92 -3.77
C LEU A 21 -12.91 1.47 -4.48
N VAL A 22 -13.67 0.58 -3.84
CA VAL A 22 -14.97 0.11 -4.36
C VAL A 22 -15.96 1.27 -4.41
N ALA A 23 -16.11 2.05 -3.34
CA ALA A 23 -16.99 3.21 -3.33
C ALA A 23 -16.60 4.25 -4.39
N GLY A 24 -15.30 4.50 -4.55
CA GLY A 24 -14.75 5.40 -5.58
C GLY A 24 -15.07 4.96 -7.00
N SER A 25 -15.04 3.65 -7.29
CA SER A 25 -15.39 3.11 -8.61
C SER A 25 -16.84 3.42 -9.01
N PHE A 26 -17.77 3.42 -8.05
CA PHE A 26 -19.17 3.78 -8.32
C PHE A 26 -19.39 5.29 -8.47
N TYR A 27 -18.63 6.10 -7.74
CA TYR A 27 -18.79 7.55 -7.74
C TYR A 27 -18.12 8.24 -8.94
N TYR A 28 -16.86 7.91 -9.23
CA TYR A 28 -16.08 8.56 -10.29
C TYR A 28 -16.26 7.90 -11.66
N GLN A 29 -16.63 6.62 -11.71
CA GLN A 29 -16.87 5.87 -12.94
C GLN A 29 -15.76 6.03 -13.99
N ALA A 30 -14.51 6.11 -13.53
CA ALA A 30 -13.37 6.24 -14.41
C ALA A 30 -13.22 4.98 -15.28
N PRO A 31 -12.84 5.11 -16.56
CA PRO A 31 -12.87 4.01 -17.53
C PRO A 31 -11.90 2.86 -17.19
N ASP A 32 -10.91 3.11 -16.34
CA ASP A 32 -9.90 2.16 -15.87
C ASP A 32 -10.03 1.79 -14.38
N TRP A 33 -11.05 2.30 -13.69
CA TRP A 33 -11.26 2.08 -12.27
C TRP A 33 -12.42 1.12 -12.04
N ASP A 34 -12.09 -0.17 -12.02
CA ASP A 34 -13.05 -1.21 -11.67
C ASP A 34 -12.71 -1.92 -10.34
N ILE A 35 -13.67 -2.72 -9.90
CA ILE A 35 -13.55 -3.47 -8.64
C ILE A 35 -12.43 -4.51 -8.72
N PRO A 36 -12.34 -5.38 -9.75
CA PRO A 36 -11.28 -6.39 -9.80
C PRO A 36 -9.86 -5.82 -9.74
N ILE A 37 -9.54 -4.74 -10.49
CA ILE A 37 -8.19 -4.17 -10.46
C ILE A 37 -7.88 -3.56 -9.09
N SER A 38 -8.87 -2.96 -8.45
CA SER A 38 -8.74 -2.44 -7.08
C SER A 38 -8.32 -3.52 -6.09
N PHE A 39 -8.91 -4.72 -6.17
CA PHE A 39 -8.51 -5.85 -5.33
C PHE A 39 -7.09 -6.34 -5.64
N ILE A 40 -6.76 -6.49 -6.93
CA ILE A 40 -5.43 -6.96 -7.36
C ILE A 40 -4.34 -6.01 -6.83
N MET A 41 -4.48 -4.72 -7.09
CA MET A 41 -3.50 -3.72 -6.67
C MET A 41 -3.41 -3.58 -5.15
N ALA A 42 -4.56 -3.58 -4.46
CA ALA A 42 -4.58 -3.49 -3.00
C ALA A 42 -3.90 -4.70 -2.32
N ILE A 43 -4.13 -5.92 -2.82
CA ILE A 43 -3.50 -7.14 -2.29
C ILE A 43 -2.00 -7.12 -2.58
N LEU A 44 -1.59 -6.75 -3.79
CA LEU A 44 -0.17 -6.64 -4.13
C LEU A 44 0.51 -5.62 -3.23
N ALA A 45 -0.05 -4.41 -3.08
CA ALA A 45 0.45 -3.40 -2.16
C ALA A 45 0.53 -3.91 -0.71
N TYR A 46 -0.47 -4.66 -0.23
CA TYR A 46 -0.47 -5.26 1.10
C TYR A 46 0.72 -6.17 1.35
N LEU A 47 1.08 -6.96 0.34
CA LEU A 47 2.18 -7.92 0.42
C LEU A 47 3.55 -7.23 0.32
N THR A 48 3.67 -6.26 -0.59
CA THR A 48 4.97 -5.74 -1.06
C THR A 48 5.35 -4.39 -0.44
N ALA A 49 4.40 -3.47 -0.20
CA ALA A 49 4.69 -2.12 0.30
C ALA A 49 5.49 -2.09 1.62
N PRO A 50 5.09 -2.81 2.70
CA PRO A 50 5.85 -2.80 3.94
C PRO A 50 7.20 -3.50 3.80
N TRP A 51 7.34 -4.45 2.87
CA TRP A 51 8.63 -5.07 2.57
C TRP A 51 9.54 -4.12 1.80
N SER A 52 9.03 -3.41 0.79
CA SER A 52 9.80 -2.45 0.01
C SER A 52 10.35 -1.34 0.90
N LEU A 53 9.53 -0.78 1.79
CA LEU A 53 9.99 0.22 2.75
C LEU A 53 11.07 -0.33 3.69
N ARG A 54 10.94 -1.59 4.15
CA ARG A 54 11.99 -2.25 4.96
C ARG A 54 13.29 -2.44 4.21
N VAL A 55 13.27 -2.67 2.89
CA VAL A 55 14.51 -2.77 2.09
C VAL A 55 15.27 -1.45 2.15
N ILE A 56 14.57 -0.32 2.00
CA ILE A 56 15.17 1.03 2.04
C ILE A 56 15.65 1.35 3.46
N VAL A 57 14.77 1.28 4.46
CA VAL A 57 15.09 1.68 5.86
C VAL A 57 16.21 0.81 6.45
N LYS A 58 16.18 -0.51 6.20
CA LYS A 58 17.23 -1.43 6.68
C LYS A 58 18.43 -1.53 5.74
N ARG A 59 18.53 -0.66 4.72
CA ARG A 59 19.65 -0.56 3.78
C ARG A 59 20.04 -1.91 3.16
N ARG A 60 19.04 -2.73 2.78
CA ARG A 60 19.25 -4.05 2.20
C ARG A 60 19.52 -3.96 0.70
N TRP A 61 20.64 -3.32 0.32
CA TRP A 61 20.97 -2.94 -1.06
C TRP A 61 20.91 -4.09 -2.07
N LYS A 62 21.30 -5.31 -1.66
CA LYS A 62 21.22 -6.52 -2.50
C LYS A 62 19.79 -6.87 -2.94
N ARG A 63 18.77 -6.34 -2.26
CA ARG A 63 17.34 -6.56 -2.58
C ARG A 63 16.72 -5.42 -3.37
N LEU A 64 17.45 -4.35 -3.67
CA LEU A 64 16.91 -3.21 -4.43
C LEU A 64 16.32 -3.62 -5.79
N PRO A 65 16.96 -4.47 -6.62
CA PRO A 65 16.40 -4.83 -7.92
C PRO A 65 15.01 -5.47 -7.78
N PHE A 66 14.87 -6.41 -6.86
CA PHE A 66 13.58 -7.04 -6.54
C PHE A 66 12.59 -6.03 -5.96
N MET A 67 13.07 -5.10 -5.12
CA MET A 67 12.24 -4.07 -4.52
C MET A 67 11.63 -3.15 -5.56
N PHE A 68 12.43 -2.69 -6.53
CA PHE A 68 11.94 -1.89 -7.64
C PHE A 68 10.99 -2.68 -8.53
N PHE A 69 11.31 -3.93 -8.85
CA PHE A 69 10.43 -4.81 -9.63
C PHE A 69 9.06 -4.97 -8.97
N TYR A 70 9.01 -5.35 -7.69
CA TYR A 70 7.73 -5.56 -7.00
C TYR A 70 6.97 -4.25 -6.75
N ALA A 71 7.66 -3.14 -6.49
CA ALA A 71 7.01 -1.84 -6.35
C ALA A 71 6.39 -1.41 -7.69
N TRP A 72 7.16 -1.44 -8.78
CA TRP A 72 6.65 -1.14 -10.12
C TRP A 72 5.50 -2.08 -10.50
N PHE A 73 5.64 -3.39 -10.27
CA PHE A 73 4.60 -4.35 -10.62
C PHE A 73 3.31 -4.13 -9.82
N SER A 74 3.41 -3.78 -8.54
CA SER A 74 2.24 -3.51 -7.68
C SER A 74 1.53 -2.21 -8.06
N VAL A 75 2.27 -1.20 -8.54
CA VAL A 75 1.75 0.14 -8.86
C VAL A 75 1.27 0.27 -10.30
N ASP A 76 1.92 -0.41 -11.25
CA ASP A 76 1.69 -0.20 -12.68
C ASP A 76 1.74 -1.50 -13.49
N GLY A 77 2.67 -2.41 -13.21
CA GLY A 77 2.81 -3.63 -14.02
C GLY A 77 1.54 -4.51 -14.03
N CYS A 78 0.90 -4.74 -12.88
CA CYS A 78 -0.35 -5.51 -12.81
C CYS A 78 -1.54 -4.78 -13.44
N TYR A 79 -1.60 -3.45 -13.31
CA TYR A 79 -2.58 -2.59 -13.95
C TYR A 79 -2.46 -2.64 -15.47
N TRP A 80 -1.22 -2.51 -15.98
CA TRP A 80 -0.92 -2.61 -17.40
C TRP A 80 -1.33 -3.98 -17.94
N VAL A 81 -0.95 -5.08 -17.29
CA VAL A 81 -1.33 -6.44 -17.73
C VAL A 81 -2.85 -6.59 -17.76
N TYR A 82 -3.53 -6.18 -16.70
CA TYR A 82 -4.99 -6.32 -16.60
C TYR A 82 -5.71 -5.55 -17.71
N TRP A 83 -5.40 -4.27 -17.89
CA TRP A 83 -6.07 -3.43 -18.87
C TRP A 83 -5.60 -3.69 -20.30
N HIS A 84 -4.39 -4.19 -20.52
CA HIS A 84 -3.93 -4.64 -21.83
C HIS A 84 -4.84 -5.72 -22.40
N PHE A 85 -5.30 -6.67 -21.58
CA PHE A 85 -6.23 -7.70 -22.02
C PHE A 85 -7.70 -7.27 -21.95
N LYS A 86 -8.05 -6.37 -21.04
CA LYS A 86 -9.45 -5.97 -20.82
C LYS A 86 -9.92 -4.86 -21.76
N ASN A 87 -9.15 -3.78 -21.87
CA ASN A 87 -9.47 -2.63 -22.72
C ASN A 87 -8.20 -1.76 -22.93
N PRO A 88 -7.44 -2.00 -24.02
CA PRO A 88 -6.22 -1.23 -24.34
C PRO A 88 -6.45 0.28 -24.46
N ALA A 89 -7.63 0.71 -24.93
CA ALA A 89 -7.91 2.14 -25.07
C ALA A 89 -8.03 2.85 -23.71
N ALA A 90 -8.59 2.18 -22.70
CA ALA A 90 -8.62 2.70 -21.33
C ALA A 90 -7.21 2.76 -20.72
N LEU A 91 -6.38 1.75 -21.01
CA LEU A 91 -4.99 1.72 -20.58
C LEU A 91 -4.20 2.91 -21.13
N ASP A 92 -4.28 3.15 -22.43
CA ASP A 92 -3.53 4.23 -23.09
C ASP A 92 -3.96 5.61 -22.58
N LEU A 93 -5.24 5.77 -22.20
CA LEU A 93 -5.77 7.03 -21.69
C LEU A 93 -5.37 7.29 -20.23
N MET A 94 -5.36 6.25 -19.39
CA MET A 94 -5.36 6.43 -17.92
C MET A 94 -4.07 6.00 -17.23
N ARG A 95 -3.17 5.27 -17.90
CA ARG A 95 -1.94 4.75 -17.26
C ARG A 95 -1.09 5.84 -16.61
N ASP A 96 -0.92 6.96 -17.30
CA ASP A 96 -0.12 8.08 -16.80
C ASP A 96 -0.73 8.74 -15.56
N ALA A 97 -2.05 8.67 -15.40
CA ALA A 97 -2.76 9.12 -14.21
C ALA A 97 -2.73 8.07 -13.08
N ASN A 98 -2.86 6.78 -13.42
CA ASN A 98 -2.81 5.69 -12.46
C ASN A 98 -1.45 5.60 -11.77
N PHE A 99 -0.33 5.71 -12.51
CA PHE A 99 1.01 5.55 -11.96
C PHE A 99 1.28 6.43 -10.70
N PRO A 100 1.14 7.77 -10.76
CA PRO A 100 1.42 8.63 -9.60
C PRO A 100 0.41 8.44 -8.46
N ALA A 101 -0.87 8.17 -8.76
CA ALA A 101 -1.90 7.92 -7.76
C ALA A 101 -1.59 6.63 -6.98
N SER A 102 -1.34 5.54 -7.71
CA SER A 102 -1.01 4.23 -7.15
C SER A 102 0.33 4.22 -6.43
N LEU A 103 1.34 4.95 -6.92
CA LEU A 103 2.63 5.10 -6.23
C LEU A 103 2.48 5.81 -4.88
N SER A 104 1.67 6.87 -4.84
CA SER A 104 1.40 7.62 -3.61
C SER A 104 0.69 6.76 -2.58
N LEU A 105 -0.35 6.02 -3.00
CA LEU A 105 -1.05 5.07 -2.14
C LEU A 105 -0.10 3.96 -1.67
N TYR A 106 0.74 3.41 -2.54
CA TYR A 106 1.71 2.38 -2.19
C TYR A 106 2.68 2.86 -1.11
N PHE A 107 3.15 4.10 -1.18
CA PHE A 107 4.02 4.69 -0.16
C PHE A 107 3.29 4.87 1.19
N ILE A 108 2.06 5.41 1.17
CA ILE A 108 1.22 5.58 2.37
C ILE A 108 0.96 4.21 3.02
N CYS A 109 0.55 3.22 2.23
CA CYS A 109 0.40 1.84 2.66
C CYS A 109 1.68 1.27 3.28
N GLY A 110 2.83 1.54 2.64
CA GLY A 110 4.14 1.17 3.16
C GLY A 110 4.39 1.72 4.56
N LEU A 111 4.08 3.00 4.80
CA LEU A 111 4.20 3.66 6.10
C LEU A 111 3.22 3.08 7.14
N VAL A 112 1.93 3.00 6.79
CA VAL A 112 0.88 2.48 7.69
C VAL A 112 1.17 1.04 8.11
N TRP A 113 1.65 0.21 7.18
CA TRP A 113 1.94 -1.20 7.43
C TRP A 113 3.40 -1.46 7.84
N TYR A 114 4.24 -0.43 7.95
CA TYR A 114 5.61 -0.56 8.43
C TYR A 114 5.65 -1.02 9.90
N TYR A 115 4.73 -0.52 10.72
CA TYR A 115 4.71 -0.79 12.15
C TYR A 115 4.48 -2.27 12.45
N GLN A 116 5.39 -2.83 13.26
CA GLN A 116 5.40 -4.25 13.65
C GLN A 116 5.16 -4.45 15.16
N GLY A 117 4.84 -3.43 15.95
CA GLY A 117 4.39 -3.61 17.34
C GLY A 117 2.90 -3.93 17.40
N SER A 118 2.38 -4.36 18.55
CA SER A 118 0.93 -4.51 18.76
C SER A 118 0.27 -3.14 19.05
N LEU A 119 -1.06 -3.05 18.95
CA LEU A 119 -1.78 -1.84 19.39
C LEU A 119 -1.54 -1.53 20.87
N LYS A 120 -1.35 -2.57 21.71
CA LYS A 120 -0.99 -2.39 23.12
C LYS A 120 0.40 -1.78 23.28
N ASP A 121 1.37 -2.21 22.46
CA ASP A 121 2.71 -1.65 22.46
C ASP A 121 2.67 -0.18 22.05
N MET A 122 1.94 0.14 20.97
CA MET A 122 1.76 1.52 20.51
C MET A 122 1.12 2.40 21.58
N LEU A 123 0.03 1.93 22.20
CA LEU A 123 -0.63 2.65 23.30
C LEU A 123 0.29 2.81 24.52
N SER A 124 1.13 1.81 24.82
CA SER A 124 2.09 1.89 25.91
C SER A 124 3.21 2.90 25.63
N GLU A 125 3.69 2.99 24.39
CA GLU A 125 4.71 3.95 23.96
C GLU A 125 4.15 5.37 23.95
N VAL A 126 2.93 5.54 23.42
CA VAL A 126 2.19 6.82 23.47
C VAL A 126 1.98 7.26 24.92
N LYS A 127 1.51 6.35 25.79
CA LYS A 127 1.32 6.64 27.22
C LYS A 127 2.64 6.99 27.91
N LYS A 128 3.74 6.31 27.59
CA LYS A 128 5.08 6.65 28.10
C LYS A 128 5.55 8.02 27.62
N TYR A 129 5.34 8.35 26.35
CA TYR A 129 5.70 9.65 25.79
C TYR A 129 4.92 10.80 26.44
N PHE A 130 3.61 10.64 26.63
CA PHE A 130 2.77 11.64 27.31
C PHE A 130 3.02 11.70 28.83
N SER A 131 3.38 10.58 29.47
CA SER A 131 3.74 10.55 30.89
C SER A 131 5.14 11.14 31.15
N ASN A 132 6.05 11.05 30.17
CA ASN A 132 7.38 11.64 30.19
C ASN A 132 7.41 12.94 29.37
N GLY A 133 6.38 13.78 29.49
CA GLY A 133 6.26 15.03 28.74
C GLY A 133 7.57 15.83 28.69
N PRO A 134 7.78 16.69 27.68
CA PRO A 134 9.08 17.32 27.38
C PRO A 134 9.57 18.19 28.54
N GLY A 135 10.17 17.54 29.53
CA GLY A 135 10.96 18.14 30.58
C GLY A 135 12.35 18.36 30.02
N VAL A 136 12.61 19.62 29.69
CA VAL A 136 13.93 20.23 29.51
C VAL A 136 14.97 19.53 30.40
N GLN A 137 15.93 18.84 29.76
CA GLN A 137 17.30 18.74 30.28
C GLN A 137 18.10 19.88 29.67
#